data_AF-A0A8E2VLH5-F1
#
_entry.id   AF-A0A8E2VLH5-F1
#
_cell.length_a   1.000
_cell.length_b   1.000
_cell.length_c   1.000
_cell.angle_alpha   90.00
_cell.angle_beta   90.00
_cell.angle_gamma   90.00
#
_symmetry.space_group_name_H-M   'P 1'
#
loop_
_entity.id
_entity.type
_entity.pdbx_description
1 polymer ?
#
loop_
_entity_poly.entity_id
_entity_poly.type
_entity_poly.pdbx_seq_one_letter_code
_entity_poly.pdbx_strand_id
1 'polypeptide(L)' 'MTRRPVVLTLLVAVAGFLAIDLVRSAPLDPYLAPALFALGSGQAAGGAHCAALPAR' A
#
# COMPACT_ATOMS: atom_id res chain seq x y z
N MET A 1 -17.41 21.27 -23.38
CA MET A 1 -15.99 21.03 -22.99
C MET A 1 -15.85 20.93 -21.46
N THR A 2 -16.39 19.88 -20.83
CA THR A 2 -16.31 19.67 -19.36
C THR A 2 -15.32 18.58 -18.95
N ARG A 3 -14.93 17.70 -19.89
CA ARG A 3 -14.04 16.57 -19.60
C ARG A 3 -12.65 17.00 -19.14
N ARG A 4 -12.05 18.00 -19.80
CA ARG A 4 -10.70 18.49 -19.48
C ARG A 4 -10.58 19.05 -18.06
N PRO A 5 -11.42 20.00 -17.59
CA PRO A 5 -11.32 20.48 -16.22
C PRO A 5 -11.60 19.35 -15.19
N VAL A 6 -12.57 18.48 -15.44
CA VAL A 6 -12.85 17.33 -14.55
C VAL A 6 -11.65 16.40 -14.41
N VAL A 7 -11.00 16.03 -15.52
CA VAL A 7 -9.80 15.17 -15.48
C VAL A 7 -8.66 15.85 -14.73
N LEU A 8 -8.44 17.15 -14.95
CA LEU A 8 -7.40 17.89 -14.23
C LEU A 8 -7.68 17.92 -12.72
N THR A 9 -8.92 18.19 -12.31
CA THR A 9 -9.30 18.18 -10.89
C THR A 9 -9.10 16.80 -10.27
N LEU A 10 -9.49 15.73 -10.96
CA LEU A 10 -9.27 14.36 -10.49
C LEU A 10 -7.78 14.06 -10.31
N LEU A 11 -6.95 14.38 -11.30
CA LEU A 11 -5.51 14.13 -11.23
C LEU A 11 -4.85 14.91 -10.08
N VAL A 12 -5.25 16.17 -9.87
CA VAL A 12 -4.78 16.97 -8.74
C VAL A 12 -5.20 16.34 -7.41
N ALA A 13 -6.44 15.87 -7.29
CA ALA A 13 -6.92 15.22 -6.07
C ALA A 13 -6.15 13.92 -5.78
N VAL A 14 -5.92 13.08 -6.79
CA VAL A 14 -5.15 11.84 -6.66
C VAL A 14 -3.70 12.12 -6.28
N ALA A 15 -3.05 13.07 -6.96
CA ALA A 15 -1.68 13.45 -6.64
C ALA A 15 -1.56 14.00 -5.20
N GLY A 16 -2.52 14.83 -4.77
CA GLY A 16 -2.57 15.34 -3.39
C GLY A 16 -2.75 14.23 -2.37
N PHE A 17 -3.64 13.28 -2.63
CA PHE A 17 -3.83 12.11 -1.76
C PHE A 17 -2.55 11.28 -1.62
N LEU A 18 -1.89 10.96 -2.74
CA LEU A 18 -0.63 10.21 -2.74
C LEU A 18 0.49 10.96 -2.02
N ALA A 19 0.60 12.26 -2.20
CA ALA A 19 1.60 13.07 -1.50
C ALA A 19 1.39 13.04 0.03
N ILE A 20 0.13 13.14 0.47
CA ILE A 20 -0.20 13.06 1.90
C ILE A 20 0.11 11.66 2.43
N ASP A 21 -0.26 10.60 1.72
CA ASP A 21 0.03 9.22 2.08
C ASP A 21 1.55 8.99 2.22
N LEU A 22 2.34 9.40 1.24
CA LEU A 22 3.81 9.24 1.27
C LEU A 22 4.48 9.98 2.43
N VAL A 23 3.95 11.15 2.82
CA VAL A 23 4.52 11.94 3.93
C VAL A 23 4.09 11.39 5.29
N ARG A 24 2.91 10.75 5.39
CA ARG A 24 2.32 10.34 6.66
C ARG A 24 2.47 8.85 6.97
N SER A 25 2.58 8.01 5.96
CA SER A 25 2.68 6.57 6.12
C SER A 25 4.08 6.18 6.58
N ALA A 26 4.15 5.35 7.62
CA ALA A 26 5.41 4.72 8.00
C ALA A 26 5.89 3.78 6.87
N PRO A 27 7.22 3.56 6.72
CA PRO A 27 7.72 2.56 5.80
C PRO A 27 7.02 1.22 6.03
N LEU A 28 6.48 0.62 4.97
CA LEU A 28 5.82 -0.67 5.07
C LEU A 28 6.85 -1.73 5.45
N ASP A 29 6.68 -2.36 6.61
CA ASP A 29 7.43 -3.53 6.99
C ASP A 29 6.78 -4.76 6.31
N PRO A 30 7.43 -5.38 5.31
CA PRO A 30 6.86 -6.51 4.58
C PRO A 30 6.62 -7.73 5.48
N TYR A 31 7.35 -7.83 6.60
CA TYR A 31 7.27 -8.97 7.53
C TYR A 31 6.14 -8.81 8.55
N LEU A 32 5.71 -7.57 8.81
CA LEU A 32 4.57 -7.27 9.67
C LEU A 32 3.28 -6.99 8.87
N ALA A 33 3.37 -6.97 7.54
CA ALA A 33 2.21 -6.85 6.70
C ALA A 33 1.27 -8.06 6.91
N PRO A 34 -0.03 -7.86 7.12
CA PRO A 34 -0.99 -8.95 7.15
C PRO A 34 -1.08 -9.61 5.78
N ALA A 35 -1.40 -10.91 5.74
CA ALA A 35 -1.60 -11.61 4.47
C ALA A 35 -2.71 -10.91 3.68
N LEU A 36 -2.48 -10.71 2.37
CA LEU A 36 -3.48 -10.15 1.44
C LEU A 36 -4.82 -10.90 1.55
N PHE A 37 -4.75 -12.20 1.81
CA PHE A 37 -5.89 -13.05 2.13
C PHE A 37 -5.63 -13.78 3.47
N ALA A 38 -6.09 -13.20 4.57
CA ALA A 38 -6.17 -13.86 5.86
C ALA A 38 -7.63 -14.29 6.11
N LEU A 39 -8.00 -15.50 5.70
CA LEU A 39 -9.35 -16.08 5.89
C LEU A 39 -9.63 -16.44 7.36
N GLY A 40 -9.23 -15.59 8.31
CA GLY A 40 -9.38 -15.81 9.75
C GLY A 40 -8.35 -16.75 10.37
N SER A 41 -7.30 -17.15 9.64
CA SER A 41 -6.28 -18.09 10.13
C SER A 41 -5.22 -17.48 11.06
N GLY A 42 -5.24 -16.16 11.26
CA GLY A 42 -4.19 -15.45 12.02
C GLY A 42 -2.79 -15.50 11.37
N GLN A 43 -2.69 -15.95 10.11
CA GLN A 43 -1.43 -16.02 9.39
C GLN A 43 -0.97 -14.60 8.99
N ALA A 44 0.29 -14.27 9.32
CA ALA A 44 0.97 -13.11 8.76
C ALA A 44 1.24 -13.34 7.26
N ALA A 45 1.49 -12.27 6.49
CA ALA A 45 1.98 -12.44 5.13
C ALA A 45 3.30 -13.22 5.18
N GLY A 46 3.28 -14.48 4.77
CA GLY A 46 4.52 -15.16 4.41
C GLY A 46 5.12 -14.39 3.25
N GLY A 47 6.34 -13.87 3.41
CA GLY A 47 7.10 -13.36 2.27
C GLY A 47 7.18 -14.42 1.17
N ALA A 48 7.56 -14.02 -0.06
CA ALA A 48 7.86 -14.98 -1.12
C ALA A 48 8.79 -16.10 -0.62
N HIS A 49 8.87 -17.24 -1.33
CA HIS A 49 9.64 -18.42 -0.90
C HIS A 49 11.10 -18.12 -0.49
N CYS A 50 11.69 -17.02 -0.97
CA CYS A 50 13.05 -16.54 -0.64
C CYS A 50 13.10 -15.36 0.36
N ALA A 51 11.96 -14.87 0.85
CA ALA A 51 11.85 -13.75 1.76
C ALA A 51 11.60 -14.20 3.22
N ALA A 52 11.94 -15.44 3.57
CA ALA A 52 12.01 -15.83 4.97
C ALA A 52 13.23 -15.15 5.60
N LEU A 53 13.03 -14.40 6.68
CA LEU A 53 14.14 -13.92 7.50
C LEU A 53 14.98 -15.12 7.97
N PRO A 54 16.32 -15.06 7.92
CA PRO A 54 17.15 -16.05 8.59
C PRO A 54 16.77 -16.09 10.07
N ALA A 55 16.63 -17.30 10.64
CA ALA A 55 16.41 -17.43 12.06
C ALA A 55 17.55 -16.70 12.81
N ARG A 56 17.18 -15.80 13.71
CA ARG A 56 18.13 -15.26 14.70
C ARG A 56 18.48 -16.34 15.70
#